data_AF-A0A954HST0-F1
#
_entry.id   AF-A0A954HST0-F1
#
_cell.length_a   1.000
_cell.length_b   1.000
_cell.length_c   1.000
_cell.angle_alpha   90.00
_cell.angle_beta   90.00
_cell.angle_gamma   90.00
#
_symmetry.space_group_name_H-M   'P 1'
#
loop_
_entity.id
_entity.type
_entity.pdbx_description
1 polymer ?
#
loop_
_entity_poly.entity_id
_entity_poly.type
_entity_poly.pdbx_seq_one_letter_code
_entity_poly.pdbx_strand_id
1 'polypeptide(L)'
;MIATFCYELACKHCGRQREWRVSLELLQKKCGAVSTPREFRRLMSNIVREDRLDSHIPDYSAEFDGEDLVLFRSRGTVNAGEQKELFDNTVRLSGPV
;
A
#
# COMPACT_ATOMS: atom_id res chain seq x y z
N MET A 1 8.28 -11.04 -8.32
CA MET A 1 7.69 -11.87 -7.24
C MET A 1 6.83 -11.03 -6.30
N ILE A 2 7.32 -9.91 -5.75
CA ILE A 2 6.52 -9.07 -4.83
C ILE A 2 5.49 -8.19 -5.57
N ALA A 3 5.81 -7.65 -6.76
CA ALA A 3 4.85 -6.86 -7.56
C ALA A 3 3.56 -7.65 -7.91
N THR A 4 3.71 -8.94 -8.23
CA THR A 4 2.58 -9.85 -8.50
C THR A 4 1.69 -10.03 -7.27
N PHE A 5 2.28 -10.15 -6.09
CA PHE A 5 1.54 -10.22 -4.83
C PHE A 5 0.82 -8.90 -4.50
N CYS A 6 1.45 -7.76 -4.73
CA CYS A 6 0.82 -6.44 -4.60
C CYS A 6 -0.41 -6.31 -5.50
N TYR A 7 -0.31 -6.78 -6.75
CA TYR A 7 -1.46 -6.84 -7.67
C TYR A 7 -2.58 -7.75 -7.14
N GLU A 8 -2.26 -8.96 -6.69
CA GLU A 8 -3.27 -9.88 -6.14
C GLU A 8 -3.97 -9.33 -4.89
N LEU A 9 -3.21 -8.71 -3.98
CA LEU A 9 -3.77 -8.03 -2.81
C LEU A 9 -4.63 -6.84 -3.22
N ALA A 10 -4.16 -6.02 -4.17
CA ALA A 10 -4.90 -4.89 -4.67
C ALA A 10 -6.22 -5.35 -5.30
N CYS A 11 -6.26 -6.41 -6.11
CA CYS A 11 -7.52 -6.93 -6.65
C CYS A 11 -8.45 -7.47 -5.56
N LYS A 12 -7.94 -8.22 -4.58
CA LYS A 12 -8.76 -8.79 -3.49
C LYS A 12 -9.33 -7.71 -2.56
N HIS A 13 -8.55 -6.67 -2.27
CA HIS A 13 -8.94 -5.64 -1.31
C HIS A 13 -9.59 -4.41 -1.97
N CYS A 14 -9.24 -4.07 -3.22
CA CYS A 14 -9.85 -2.99 -3.99
C CYS A 14 -11.16 -3.41 -4.70
N GLY A 15 -11.64 -4.65 -4.57
CA GLY A 15 -12.80 -5.16 -5.32
C GLY A 15 -14.08 -4.30 -5.26
N ARG A 16 -14.27 -3.46 -4.23
CA ARG A 16 -15.35 -2.46 -4.14
C ARG A 16 -14.85 -1.02 -3.88
N GLN A 17 -13.54 -0.81 -3.73
CA GLN A 17 -12.93 0.45 -3.27
C GLN A 17 -11.94 1.00 -4.31
N ARG A 18 -11.94 2.32 -4.55
CA ARG A 18 -11.03 3.01 -5.54
C ARG A 18 -9.57 2.90 -5.13
N GLU A 19 -9.39 2.92 -3.81
CA GLU A 19 -8.11 2.98 -3.16
C GLU A 19 -8.12 2.06 -1.94
N TRP A 20 -7.00 1.41 -1.68
CA TRP A 20 -6.79 0.63 -0.48
C TRP A 20 -5.53 1.11 0.23
N ARG A 21 -5.71 1.63 1.45
CA ARG A 21 -4.63 2.09 2.31
C ARG A 21 -4.30 1.03 3.34
N VAL A 22 -3.02 0.72 3.48
CA VAL A 22 -2.56 -0.32 4.40
C VAL A 22 -1.21 0.06 4.98
N SER A 23 -1.00 -0.22 6.27
CA SER A 23 0.30 -0.02 6.89
C SER A 23 1.30 -1.09 6.45
N LEU A 24 2.57 -0.71 6.34
CA LEU A 24 3.70 -1.59 6.01
C LEU A 24 3.73 -2.83 6.90
N GLU A 25 3.47 -2.68 8.20
CA GLU A 25 3.41 -3.80 9.15
C GLU A 25 2.27 -4.78 8.81
N LEU A 26 1.07 -4.28 8.50
CA LEU A 26 -0.06 -5.13 8.15
C LEU A 26 0.14 -5.80 6.78
N LEU A 27 0.73 -5.08 5.84
CA LEU A 27 1.09 -5.58 4.52
C LEU A 27 2.14 -6.69 4.62
N GLN A 28 3.14 -6.51 5.47
CA GLN A 28 4.16 -7.53 5.77
C GLN A 28 3.55 -8.79 6.37
N LYS A 29 2.67 -8.63 7.37
CA LYS A 29 1.91 -9.75 7.98
C LYS A 29 1.07 -10.48 6.94
N LYS A 30 0.38 -9.76 6.04
CA LYS A 30 -0.40 -10.33 4.93
C LYS A 30 0.47 -11.05 3.91
N CYS A 31 1.67 -10.52 3.66
CA CYS A 31 2.64 -11.13 2.76
C CYS A 31 3.30 -12.37 3.37
N GLY A 32 3.17 -12.59 4.68
CA GLY A 32 3.90 -13.64 5.39
C GLY A 32 5.41 -13.47 5.30
N ALA A 33 5.88 -12.25 5.04
CA ALA A 33 7.30 -11.99 4.83
C ALA A 33 8.04 -12.03 6.17
N VAL A 34 9.08 -12.87 6.27
CA VAL A 34 9.95 -12.99 7.46
C VAL A 34 11.02 -11.89 7.51
N SER A 35 11.06 -11.02 6.49
CA SER A 35 11.99 -9.88 6.40
C SER A 35 11.81 -8.90 7.56
N THR A 36 12.82 -8.10 7.88
CA THR A 36 12.65 -7.01 8.87
C THR A 36 11.80 -5.89 8.28
N PRO A 37 11.12 -5.06 9.11
CA PRO A 37 10.32 -3.93 8.61
C PRO A 37 11.12 -2.96 7.73
N ARG A 38 12.40 -2.77 8.05
CA ARG A 38 13.32 -1.90 7.30
C ARG A 38 13.61 -2.45 5.90
N GLU A 39 13.85 -3.75 5.80
CA GLU A 39 14.10 -4.41 4.52
C GLU A 39 12.82 -4.49 3.69
N PHE A 40 11.68 -4.77 4.33
CA PHE A 40 10.37 -4.77 3.69
C PHE A 40 10.02 -3.39 3.11
N ARG A 41 10.30 -2.30 3.86
CA ARG A 41 10.14 -0.93 3.38
C ARG A 41 11.04 -0.64 2.18
N ARG A 42 12.31 -1.08 2.22
CA ARG A 42 13.23 -0.91 1.08
C ARG A 42 12.72 -1.63 -0.17
N LEU A 43 12.21 -2.86 -0.01
CA LEU A 43 11.62 -3.63 -1.10
C LEU A 43 10.38 -2.94 -1.67
N MET A 44 9.46 -2.49 -0.83
CA MET A 44 8.28 -1.73 -1.28
C MET A 44 8.68 -0.42 -1.96
N SER A 45 9.69 0.28 -1.46
CA SER A 45 10.22 1.51 -2.07
C SER A 45 10.75 1.28 -3.48
N ASN A 46 11.50 0.19 -3.69
CA ASN A 46 11.95 -0.20 -5.02
C ASN A 46 10.75 -0.51 -5.93
N ILE A 47 9.76 -1.26 -5.46
CA ILE A 47 8.59 -1.63 -6.26
C ILE A 47 7.78 -0.41 -6.66
N VAL A 48 7.50 0.51 -5.72
CA VAL A 48 6.79 1.77 -6.03
C VAL A 48 7.57 2.61 -7.04
N ARG A 49 8.90 2.65 -6.91
CA ARG A 49 9.77 3.37 -7.85
C ARG A 49 9.75 2.73 -9.24
N GLU A 50 9.85 1.40 -9.32
CA GLU A 50 9.79 0.63 -10.56
C GLU A 50 8.40 0.71 -11.21
N ASP A 51 7.33 0.62 -10.43
CA ASP A 51 5.95 0.80 -10.89
C ASP A 51 5.75 2.19 -11.51
N ARG A 52 6.33 3.23 -10.92
CA ARG A 52 6.28 4.59 -11.47
C ARG A 52 7.04 4.74 -12.79
N LEU A 53 8.11 3.98 -13.00
CA LEU A 53 8.96 4.06 -14.20
C LEU A 53 8.44 3.19 -15.35
N ASP A 54 8.05 1.96 -15.06
CA ASP A 54 7.73 0.93 -16.06
C ASP A 54 6.27 0.46 -16.01
N SER A 55 5.42 1.02 -15.13
CA SER A 55 4.04 0.55 -14.91
C SER A 55 3.96 -0.95 -14.72
N HIS A 56 4.84 -1.47 -13.86
CA HIS A 56 4.97 -2.90 -13.56
C HIS A 56 3.70 -3.50 -12.92
N ILE A 57 2.81 -2.66 -12.37
CA ILE A 57 1.50 -3.06 -11.88
C ILE A 57 0.45 -2.57 -12.89
N PRO A 58 -0.03 -3.43 -13.81
CA PRO A 58 -1.14 -3.09 -14.68
C PRO A 58 -2.42 -2.84 -13.84
N ASP A 59 -3.23 -1.86 -14.25
CA ASP A 59 -4.52 -1.46 -13.64
C ASP A 59 -4.50 -0.88 -12.21
N TYR A 60 -3.39 -1.00 -11.49
CA TYR A 60 -3.21 -0.44 -10.15
C TYR A 60 -1.92 0.36 -10.07
N SER A 61 -1.78 1.17 -9.03
CA SER A 61 -0.61 1.99 -8.73
C SER A 61 -0.36 1.91 -7.25
N ALA A 62 0.91 1.84 -6.85
CA ALA A 62 1.28 1.83 -5.44
C ALA A 62 2.06 3.10 -5.12
N GLU A 63 1.65 3.81 -4.06
CA GLU A 63 2.31 5.03 -3.59
C GLU A 63 2.51 4.96 -2.08
N PHE A 64 3.56 5.60 -1.56
CA PHE A 64 3.73 5.75 -0.11
C PHE A 64 2.96 6.98 0.37
N ASP A 65 2.14 6.79 1.40
CA ASP A 65 1.34 7.83 2.04
C ASP A 65 1.92 8.13 3.44
N GLY A 66 3.06 8.81 3.48
CA GLY A 66 3.82 9.04 4.72
C GLY A 66 4.93 8.01 4.97
N GLU A 67 5.28 7.76 6.23
CA GLU A 67 6.44 6.93 6.57
C GLU A 67 6.15 5.42 6.52
N ASP A 68 4.96 5.01 6.96
CA ASP A 68 4.60 3.60 7.18
C ASP A 68 3.32 3.15 6.48
N LEU A 69 2.70 4.01 5.65
CA LEU A 69 1.49 3.65 4.91
C LEU A 69 1.78 3.52 3.42
N VAL A 70 1.10 2.56 2.80
CA VAL A 70 1.11 2.33 1.36
C VAL A 70 -0.33 2.44 0.86
N LEU A 71 -0.52 3.23 -0.18
CA LEU A 71 -1.77 3.48 -0.85
C LEU A 71 -1.76 2.78 -2.20
N PHE A 72 -2.68 1.83 -2.38
CA PHE A 72 -2.93 1.18 -3.66
C PHE A 72 -4.08 1.87 -4.39
N ARG A 73 -3.73 2.66 -5.41
CA ARG A 73 -4.54 3.32 -6.43
C ARG A 73 -5.09 2.41 -7.54
N SER A 74 -6.38 2.13 -7.67
CA SER A 74 -6.88 1.61 -8.96
C SER A 74 -6.89 2.72 -10.03
N ARG A 75 -6.41 2.41 -11.23
CA ARG A 75 -6.31 3.36 -12.37
C ARG A 75 -7.65 3.63 -13.08
N GLY A 76 -8.77 3.18 -12.52
CA GLY A 76 -10.12 3.55 -12.99
C GLY A 76 -10.87 2.45 -13.75
N THR A 77 -10.31 1.24 -13.85
CA THR A 77 -10.98 0.09 -14.49
C THR A 77 -12.10 -0.50 -13.63
N VAL A 78 -12.14 -0.21 -12.32
CA VAL A 78 -13.16 -0.71 -11.38
C VAL A 78 -13.96 0.43 -10.73
N ASN A 79 -15.29 0.34 -10.84
CA ASN A 79 -16.26 1.26 -10.23
C ASN A 79 -16.02 1.36 -8.73
N ALA A 80 -15.76 2.57 -8.27
CA ALA A 80 -15.25 2.72 -6.93
C ALA A 80 -15.97 3.81 -6.16
N GLY A 81 -16.50 3.40 -5.01
CA GLY A 81 -17.08 4.29 -4.01
C GLY A 81 -15.97 4.97 -3.21
N GLU A 82 -16.20 6.24 -2.92
CA GLU A 82 -15.39 7.10 -2.07
C GLU A 82 -15.21 6.48 -0.68
N GLN A 83 -13.96 6.38 -0.21
CA GLN A 83 -13.69 6.26 1.23
C GLN A 83 -12.62 7.28 1.60
N LYS A 84 -13.12 8.32 2.28
CA LYS A 84 -12.41 9.47 2.80
C LYS A 84 -11.99 9.19 4.24
N GLU A 85 -10.72 9.48 4.53
CA GLU A 85 -10.16 9.83 5.85
C GLU A 85 -10.59 9.00 7.06
N LEU A 86 -9.78 7.98 7.40
CA LEU A 86 -9.88 7.41 8.75
C LEU A 86 -8.55 6.83 9.24
N PHE A 87 -7.45 7.58 9.23
CA PHE A 87 -6.26 7.20 10.04
C PHE A 87 -5.42 8.37 10.58
N ASP A 88 -5.91 9.62 10.60
CA ASP A 88 -5.17 10.74 11.21
C ASP A 88 -5.24 10.79 12.76
N ASN A 89 -6.05 9.93 13.42
CA ASN A 89 -6.30 10.06 14.86
C ASN A 89 -5.60 9.05 15.78
N THR A 90 -4.51 8.38 15.35
CA THR A 90 -3.78 7.44 16.25
C THR A 90 -2.30 7.79 16.48
N VAL A 91 -1.72 8.75 15.77
CA VAL A 91 -0.34 9.23 16.07
C VAL A 91 -0.36 10.65 16.67
N ARG A 92 -1.20 10.87 17.68
CA ARG A 92 -1.22 12.09 18.51
C ARG A 92 -1.16 11.78 20.01
N LEU A 93 -0.57 10.65 20.40
CA LEU A 93 -0.20 10.38 21.80
C LEU A 93 1.22 9.82 21.83
N SER A 94 2.22 10.71 21.82
CA SER A 94 3.55 10.52 22.42
C SER A 94 4.44 11.73 22.12
N GLY A 95 4.20 12.83 22.83
CA GLY A 95 5.24 13.80 23.14
C GLY A 95 5.30 13.92 24.66
N PRO A 96 6.45 13.65 25.33
CA PRO A 96 6.54 13.76 26.77
C PRO A 96 6.83 15.20 27.23
N VAL A 97 6.17 15.58 28.33
CA VAL A 97 6.31 16.76 29.20
C VAL A 97 5.71 18.09 28.72
#